data_AF-B0VUK1-F1
#
_entry.id   AF-B0VUK1-F1
#
_cell.length_a   1.000
_cell.length_b   1.000
_cell.length_c   1.000
_cell.angle_alpha   90.00
_cell.angle_beta   90.00
_cell.angle_gamma   90.00
#
_symmetry.space_group_name_H-M   'P 1'
#
loop_
_entity.id
_entity.type
_entity.pdbx_description
1 polymer ?
#
loop_
_entity_poly.entity_id
_entity_poly.type
_entity_poly.pdbx_seq_one_letter_code
_entity_poly.pdbx_strand_id
1 'polypeptide(L)' 'MMTQFVHYQNKQPRDNRRNVNLNDSETMLFDAMSRITGTPIAIIIREFALRHAIRLIMDTDQSILDRIMNTGAPEHLQRG' A
#
# COMPACT_ATOMS: atom_id res chain seq x y z
N MET A 1 35.24 -26.79 -8.10
CA MET A 1 34.70 -25.45 -7.78
C MET A 1 33.19 -25.56 -7.75
N MET A 2 32.58 -25.52 -6.56
CA MET A 2 31.11 -25.56 -6.40
C MET A 2 30.65 -24.17 -5.98
N THR A 3 29.91 -23.51 -6.85
CA THR A 3 29.29 -22.21 -6.61
C THR A 3 28.12 -22.41 -5.63
N GLN A 4 28.26 -21.92 -4.41
CA GLN A 4 27.16 -21.90 -3.44
C GLN A 4 26.13 -20.87 -3.88
N PHE A 5 24.93 -21.34 -4.23
CA PHE A 5 23.77 -20.46 -4.40
C PHE A 5 23.35 -19.94 -3.03
N VAL A 6 23.44 -18.62 -2.84
CA VAL A 6 22.94 -17.95 -1.63
C VAL A 6 21.43 -18.11 -1.58
N HIS A 7 20.97 -18.97 -0.68
CA HIS A 7 19.55 -19.17 -0.41
C HIS A 7 19.05 -17.96 0.39
N TYR A 8 18.40 -17.00 -0.28
CA TYR A 8 17.73 -15.89 0.39
C TYR A 8 16.52 -16.43 1.18
N GLN A 9 16.75 -16.89 2.41
CA GLN A 9 15.71 -16.99 3.43
C GLN A 9 15.35 -15.57 3.94
N ASN A 10 15.09 -14.63 3.03
CA ASN A 10 14.62 -13.30 3.40
C ASN A 10 13.11 -13.41 3.61
N LYS A 11 12.70 -13.72 4.85
CA LYS A 11 11.32 -13.45 5.29
C LYS A 11 10.98 -12.03 4.86
N GLN A 12 9.90 -11.85 4.10
CA GLN A 12 9.51 -10.51 3.67
C GLN A 12 9.41 -9.59 4.90
N PRO A 13 10.04 -8.39 4.87
CA PRO A 13 9.96 -7.44 5.96
C PRO A 13 8.49 -7.22 6.32
N ARG A 14 8.13 -7.50 7.57
CA ARG A 14 6.75 -7.43 8.06
C ARG A 14 6.39 -6.05 8.59
N ASP A 15 7.33 -5.10 8.53
CA ASP A 15 7.26 -3.82 9.25
C ASP A 15 6.13 -2.90 8.73
N ASN A 16 5.64 -3.12 7.51
CA ASN A 16 4.56 -2.34 6.90
C ASN A 16 3.30 -3.15 6.65
N ARG A 17 2.80 -3.82 7.69
CA ARG A 17 1.48 -4.49 7.66
C ARG A 17 0.38 -3.53 8.11
N ARG A 18 -0.61 -3.34 7.24
CA ARG A 18 -1.85 -2.63 7.57
C ARG A 18 -3.00 -3.62 7.48
N ASN A 19 -3.81 -3.66 8.53
CA ASN A 19 -5.04 -4.45 8.54
C ASN A 19 -6.15 -3.61 7.90
N VAL A 20 -6.92 -4.25 7.04
CA VAL A 20 -8.10 -3.68 6.41
C VAL A 20 -9.28 -4.52 6.84
N ASN A 21 -10.28 -3.88 7.43
CA ASN A 21 -11.53 -4.53 7.78
C ASN A 21 -12.46 -4.43 6.57
N LEU A 22 -13.02 -5.56 6.16
CA LEU A 22 -13.96 -5.65 5.04
C LEU A 22 -15.33 -6.00 5.59
N ASN A 23 -16.37 -5.43 4.98
CA ASN A 23 -17.73 -5.93 5.18
C ASN A 23 -17.98 -7.20 4.35
N ASP A 24 -19.13 -7.83 4.55
CA ASP A 24 -19.48 -9.10 3.89
C ASP A 24 -19.46 -8.98 2.36
N SER A 25 -20.03 -7.90 1.83
CA SER A 25 -20.09 -7.64 0.38
C SER A 25 -18.70 -7.43 -0.23
N GLU A 26 -17.83 -6.67 0.44
CA GLU A 26 -16.43 -6.45 0.03
C GLU A 26 -15.65 -7.76 0.06
N THR A 27 -15.85 -8.57 1.10
CA THR A 27 -15.21 -9.88 1.23
C THR A 27 -15.63 -10.80 0.09
N MET A 28 -16.93 -10.86 -0.24
CA MET A 28 -17.43 -11.63 -1.37
C MET A 28 -16.87 -11.15 -2.71
N LEU A 29 -16.74 -9.84 -2.89
CA LEU A 29 -16.17 -9.25 -4.11
C LEU A 29 -14.70 -9.66 -4.27
N PHE A 30 -13.88 -9.49 -3.23
CA PHE A 30 -12.47 -9.83 -3.31
C PHE A 30 -12.24 -11.34 -3.43
N ASP A 31 -13.07 -12.18 -2.82
CA ASP A 31 -13.02 -13.63 -3.00
C ASP A 31 -13.34 -14.03 -4.45
N ALA A 32 -14.40 -13.45 -5.04
CA ALA A 32 -14.72 -13.67 -6.45
C ALA A 32 -13.57 -13.23 -7.38
N MET A 33 -12.98 -12.05 -7.14
CA MET A 33 -11.82 -11.57 -7.89
C MET A 33 -10.61 -12.49 -7.74
N SER A 34 -10.37 -12.99 -6.52
CA SER A 34 -9.27 -13.92 -6.25
C SER A 34 -9.43 -15.22 -7.01
N ARG A 35 -10.65 -15.77 -7.06
CA ARG A 35 -10.98 -16.97 -7.83
C ARG A 35 -10.81 -16.78 -9.33
N ILE A 36 -11.22 -15.63 -9.87
CA ILE A 36 -11.12 -15.32 -11.31
C ILE A 36 -9.66 -15.14 -11.73
N THR A 37 -8.86 -14.44 -10.91
CA THR A 37 -7.50 -14.05 -11.26
C THR A 37 -6.43 -15.04 -10.78
N GLY A 38 -6.79 -16.00 -9.93
CA GLY A 38 -5.83 -16.87 -9.24
C GLY A 38 -4.90 -16.12 -8.27
N THR A 39 -5.19 -14.85 -7.98
CA THR A 39 -4.31 -13.96 -7.21
C THR A 39 -4.83 -13.84 -5.77
N PRO A 40 -3.97 -13.97 -4.74
CA PRO A 40 -4.38 -13.79 -3.35
C PRO A 40 -5.02 -12.42 -3.09
N ILE A 41 -6.11 -12.40 -2.31
CA ILE A 41 -6.86 -11.18 -1.93
C ILE A 41 -5.94 -10.06 -1.43
N ALA A 42 -4.95 -10.38 -0.60
CA ALA A 42 -4.01 -9.40 -0.05
C ALA A 42 -3.16 -8.70 -1.14
N ILE A 43 -2.86 -9.39 -2.24
CA ILE A 43 -2.14 -8.81 -3.38
C ILE A 43 -3.07 -7.91 -4.17
N ILE A 44 -4.31 -8.35 -4.43
CA ILE A 44 -5.34 -7.57 -5.13
C ILE A 44 -5.59 -6.23 -4.41
N ILE A 45 -5.84 -6.28 -3.10
CA ILE A 45 -6.06 -5.07 -2.27
C ILE A 45 -4.85 -4.14 -2.32
N ARG A 46 -3.63 -4.70 -2.25
CA ARG A 46 -2.39 -3.90 -2.32
C ARG A 46 -2.25 -3.20 -3.66
N GLU A 47 -2.47 -3.90 -4.76
CA GLU A 47 -2.39 -3.31 -6.10
C GLU A 47 -3.43 -2.22 -6.30
N PHE A 48 -4.66 -2.44 -5.82
CA PHE A 48 -5.72 -1.45 -5.90
C PHE A 48 -5.37 -0.19 -5.12
N ALA A 49 -4.90 -0.35 -3.87
CA ALA A 49 -4.47 0.76 -3.03
C ALA A 49 -3.30 1.55 -3.64
N LEU A 50 -2.30 0.86 -4.21
CA LEU A 50 -1.16 1.50 -4.87
C LEU A 50 -1.58 2.26 -6.13
N ARG A 51 -2.39 1.64 -6.99
CA ARG A 51 -2.90 2.30 -8.21
C ARG A 51 -3.74 3.53 -7.87
N HIS A 52 -4.58 3.44 -6.85
CA HIS A 52 -5.38 4.57 -6.40
C HIS A 52 -4.51 5.69 -5.79
N ALA A 53 -3.52 5.34 -4.95
CA ALA A 53 -2.58 6.32 -4.39
C ALA A 53 -1.79 7.06 -5.47
N ILE A 54 -1.26 6.34 -6.47
CA ILE A 54 -0.56 6.95 -7.61
C ILE A 54 -1.51 7.89 -8.36
N ARG A 55 -2.75 7.45 -8.61
CA ARG A 55 -3.75 8.30 -9.26
C ARG A 55 -4.02 9.56 -8.46
N LEU A 56 -4.23 9.48 -7.15
CA LEU A 56 -4.44 10.66 -6.29
C LEU A 56 -3.25 11.64 -6.35
N ILE A 57 -2.03 11.12 -6.38
CA ILE A 57 -0.81 11.93 -6.52
C ILE A 57 -0.76 12.63 -7.88
N MET A 58 -1.20 11.95 -8.95
CA MET A 58 -1.17 12.49 -10.32
C MET A 58 -2.34 13.41 -10.67
N ASP A 59 -3.51 13.22 -10.04
CA ASP A 59 -4.78 13.90 -10.37
C ASP A 59 -4.97 15.21 -9.56
N THR A 60 -3.99 15.63 -8.77
CA THR A 60 -4.07 16.86 -7.97
C THR A 60 -3.19 17.98 -8.53
N ASP A 61 -3.82 19.01 -9.09
CA ASP A 61 -3.19 20.31 -9.46
C ASP A 61 -2.58 21.05 -8.25
N GLN A 62 -2.85 20.59 -7.02
CA GLN A 62 -2.11 20.94 -5.82
C GLN A 62 -1.63 19.66 -5.15
N SER A 63 -0.38 19.33 -5.47
CA SER A 63 0.44 18.29 -4.88
C SER A 63 0.00 17.91 -3.46
N ILE A 64 -0.56 16.71 -3.31
CA ILE A 64 -0.76 16.11 -1.98
C ILE A 64 0.56 16.05 -1.18
N LEU A 65 1.71 16.05 -1.87
CA LEU A 65 3.03 16.20 -1.26
C LEU A 65 3.20 17.60 -0.65
N ASP A 66 2.72 18.68 -1.27
CA ASP A 66 2.72 20.02 -0.65
C ASP A 66 1.85 20.04 0.60
N ARG A 67 0.69 19.38 0.58
CA ARG A 67 -0.13 19.28 1.79
C ARG A 67 0.58 18.50 2.89
N ILE A 68 1.18 17.36 2.58
CA ILE A 68 1.90 16.50 3.54
C ILE A 68 3.16 17.19 4.08
N MET A 69 3.94 17.86 3.21
CA MET A 69 5.15 18.59 3.61
C MET A 69 4.80 19.85 4.43
N ASN A 70 3.70 20.54 4.10
CA ASN A 70 3.25 21.72 4.83
C ASN A 70 2.29 21.41 5.99
N THR A 71 1.97 20.15 6.31
CA THR A 71 1.18 19.88 7.54
C THR A 71 2.06 19.93 8.79
N GLY A 72 3.37 19.65 8.68
CA GLY A 72 4.29 19.71 9.81
C GLY A 72 4.79 21.13 10.15
N ALA A 73 4.99 21.98 9.14
CA ALA A 73 5.54 23.33 9.35
C ALA A 73 4.67 24.28 10.21
N PRO A 74 3.34 24.37 10.03
CA PRO A 74 2.51 25.31 10.80
C PRO A 74 2.30 24.89 12.25
N GLU A 75 2.33 23.59 12.58
CA GLU A 75 2.22 23.10 13.95
C GLU A 75 3.47 23.41 14.79
N HIS A 76 4.63 23.59 14.15
CA HIS A 76 5.87 24.00 14.80
C HIS A 76 6.07 25.53 14.88
N LEU A 77 5.36 26.32 14.08
CA LEU A 77 5.46 27.78 14.08
C LEU A 77 4.51 28.46 15.08
N GLN A 78 3.47 27.78 15.57
CA GLN A 78 2.56 28.32 16.60
C GLN A 78 3.02 28.07 18.05
N ARG A 79 4.20 27.47 18.25
CA ARG A 79 4.82 27.26 19.57
C ARG A 79 6.05 28.16 19.83
N GLY A 80 6.22 29.23 19.05
CA GLY A 80 7.23 30.27 19.25
C GLY A 80 6.62 31.55 19.79
#